data_AF-A0A0Q5TN12-F1
#
_entry.id   AF-A0A0Q5TN12-F1
#
_cell.length_a   1.000
_cell.length_b   1.000
_cell.length_c   1.000
_cell.angle_alpha   90.00
_cell.angle_beta   90.00
_cell.angle_gamma   90.00
#
_symmetry.space_group_name_H-M   'P 1'
#
loop_
_entity.id
_entity.type
_entity.pdbx_description
1 polymer ?
#
loop_
_entity_poly.entity_id
_entity_poly.type
_entity_poly.pdbx_seq_one_letter_code
_entity_poly.pdbx_strand_id
1 'polypeptide(L)'
;MKNLFLSLLFFTSFFTANAQMSISLPLERSVFQRNANGQASVAIAGQVRPGSPIGANFVIKYRTTSLDKNGNPLAAATIWNSGLASTPYAGVFKFSATFNTGWYLLEVGAFEGNNNFPTTSGAVKFGVGEVVFIAGQSNAQGTDGIVNSTVNPVFYDCVNSISNNQICKNTYQFPYIEKIVDGKLITPSGNRSAWFYGHLGKRIADELIPGTVVPTLFFNAAFTGSSVENWAATALDETATVKLPLLDGNICCANIFDWNSEGAAGQPYKSLKNSLTYFGSMFGARCVLWHQGESDNVLNTSESTYDSKLQIVLNKSREHFSNNLSWAISRATWYYGTVDPIVIAGQQKTRAYQGILQQGSSAAAIWNSDIIPASKRRADDNTHFIAPGLVEAGNQAFEAFKTGFGFTPIKNMTSVPATTAPSFTITKSGANVTIKAPAGYTYKWVGGDNHITTAFSSAQSITVSNSNWKSYRCYIISPTRTMVSQAVYTPMLAVGGAARMGAEEEALIENEEFASVRITPNPAKGKTIVRYILREPSLVRIDLVDFSGRILFSSDENACPAGNQAQTLDLSKFTSGSYICRIKIGSYFVSKLLALEN
;
A
#
# COMPACT_ATOMS: atom_id res chain seq x y z
N MET A 1 -38.27 -53.51 -37.19
CA MET A 1 -37.25 -52.51 -36.83
C MET A 1 -37.86 -51.53 -35.82
N LYS A 2 -37.58 -51.71 -34.53
CA LYS A 2 -37.93 -50.77 -33.45
C LYS A 2 -36.71 -50.69 -32.54
N ASN A 3 -35.90 -49.65 -32.71
CA ASN A 3 -34.75 -49.37 -31.86
C ASN A 3 -35.22 -48.52 -30.68
N LEU A 4 -35.07 -49.07 -29.47
CA LEU A 4 -35.30 -48.40 -28.21
C LEU A 4 -34.03 -47.59 -27.87
N PHE A 5 -34.15 -46.27 -27.79
CA PHE A 5 -33.06 -45.37 -27.40
C PHE A 5 -32.89 -45.40 -25.86
N LEU A 6 -31.70 -45.79 -25.40
CA LEU A 6 -31.29 -45.72 -24.00
C LEU A 6 -30.60 -44.37 -23.77
N SER A 7 -31.25 -43.46 -23.07
CA SER A 7 -30.69 -42.16 -22.66
C SER A 7 -29.87 -42.34 -21.37
N LEU A 8 -28.55 -42.24 -21.46
CA LEU A 8 -27.65 -42.23 -20.30
C LEU A 8 -27.53 -40.78 -19.78
N LEU A 9 -28.23 -40.47 -18.69
CA LEU A 9 -28.09 -39.21 -17.94
C LEU A 9 -26.73 -39.20 -17.20
N PHE A 10 -25.75 -38.47 -17.72
CA PHE A 10 -24.57 -38.07 -16.96
C PHE A 10 -24.96 -36.95 -15.98
N PHE A 11 -25.22 -37.33 -14.72
CA PHE A 11 -25.26 -36.40 -13.59
C PHE A 11 -23.83 -35.91 -13.34
N THR A 12 -23.47 -34.74 -13.88
CA THR A 12 -22.25 -34.04 -13.44
C THR A 12 -22.53 -33.38 -12.10
N SER A 13 -22.19 -34.07 -11.02
CA SER A 13 -22.07 -33.47 -9.69
C SER A 13 -20.95 -32.42 -9.73
N PHE A 14 -21.34 -31.14 -9.72
CA PHE A 14 -20.42 -30.04 -9.47
C PHE A 14 -19.93 -30.13 -8.02
N PHE A 15 -18.82 -30.81 -7.79
CA PHE A 15 -18.10 -30.68 -6.52
C PHE A 15 -17.51 -29.27 -6.47
N THR A 16 -17.96 -28.47 -5.52
CA THR A 16 -17.29 -27.20 -5.17
C THR A 16 -15.95 -27.54 -4.53
N ALA A 17 -14.88 -27.48 -5.32
CA ALA A 17 -13.53 -27.55 -4.81
C ALA A 17 -13.27 -26.31 -3.93
N ASN A 18 -13.27 -26.48 -2.61
CA ASN A 18 -12.85 -25.43 -1.71
C ASN A 18 -11.34 -25.23 -1.82
N ALA A 19 -10.89 -23.99 -2.01
CA ALA A 19 -9.45 -23.69 -2.01
C ALA A 19 -8.81 -24.15 -0.69
N GLN A 20 -7.75 -24.95 -0.81
CA GLN A 20 -7.04 -25.58 0.30
C GLN A 20 -6.29 -24.53 1.15
N MET A 21 -5.79 -23.48 0.50
CA MET A 21 -5.17 -22.32 1.15
C MET A 21 -5.82 -21.02 0.64
N SER A 22 -6.01 -20.05 1.52
CA SER A 22 -6.43 -18.69 1.15
C SER A 22 -5.31 -17.68 1.37
N ILE A 23 -5.14 -16.77 0.41
CA ILE A 23 -4.40 -15.52 0.61
C ILE A 23 -5.42 -14.43 0.96
N SER A 24 -5.05 -13.58 1.90
CA SER A 24 -5.87 -12.45 2.34
C SER A 24 -5.16 -11.10 2.26
N LEU A 25 -3.82 -11.13 2.24
CA LEU A 25 -2.93 -10.01 1.94
C LEU A 25 -1.71 -10.54 1.16
N PRO A 26 -1.17 -9.78 0.19
CA PRO A 26 -1.70 -8.53 -0.33
C PRO A 26 -3.09 -8.70 -0.97
N LEU A 27 -3.84 -7.60 -1.11
CA LEU A 27 -5.11 -7.64 -1.82
C LEU A 27 -4.87 -7.78 -3.32
N GLU A 28 -5.79 -8.45 -4.02
CA GLU A 28 -5.72 -8.59 -5.47
C GLU A 28 -5.60 -7.21 -6.13
N ARG A 29 -4.57 -7.09 -6.99
CA ARG A 29 -4.17 -5.90 -7.75
C ARG A 29 -3.72 -4.71 -6.91
N SER A 30 -3.43 -4.90 -5.63
CA SER A 30 -2.88 -3.83 -4.79
C SER A 30 -1.53 -3.34 -5.28
N VAL A 31 -1.26 -2.05 -5.08
CA VAL A 31 0.05 -1.45 -5.31
C VAL A 31 0.50 -0.81 -4.00
N PHE A 32 1.71 -1.12 -3.57
CA PHE A 32 2.32 -0.53 -2.38
C PHE A 32 3.28 0.58 -2.79
N GLN A 33 3.20 1.71 -2.10
CA GLN A 33 4.05 2.86 -2.36
C GLN A 33 5.52 2.52 -2.15
N ARG A 34 6.33 2.65 -3.20
CA ARG A 34 7.78 2.47 -3.12
C ARG A 34 8.47 3.64 -2.40
N ASN A 35 9.51 3.33 -1.65
CA ASN A 35 10.42 4.29 -1.03
C ASN A 35 11.46 4.85 -2.03
N ALA A 36 12.41 5.65 -1.54
CA ALA A 36 13.48 6.24 -2.37
C ALA A 36 14.41 5.21 -3.03
N ASN A 37 14.57 4.02 -2.42
CA ASN A 37 15.33 2.89 -3.00
C ASN A 37 14.51 2.08 -4.01
N GLY A 38 13.28 2.50 -4.32
CA GLY A 38 12.40 1.77 -5.22
C GLY A 38 11.87 0.46 -4.62
N GLN A 39 11.70 0.40 -3.30
CA GLN A 39 11.28 -0.79 -2.57
C GLN A 39 10.05 -0.54 -1.69
N ALA A 40 9.30 -1.60 -1.38
CA ALA A 40 8.28 -1.58 -0.34
C ALA A 40 8.25 -2.91 0.42
N SER A 41 7.96 -2.84 1.72
CA SER A 41 7.64 -4.02 2.53
C SER A 41 6.17 -4.39 2.31
N VAL A 42 5.92 -5.63 1.93
CA VAL A 42 4.58 -6.15 1.63
C VAL A 42 4.25 -7.28 2.60
N ALA A 43 3.13 -7.13 3.29
CA ALA A 43 2.61 -8.17 4.18
C ALA A 43 1.96 -9.29 3.34
N ILE A 44 2.42 -10.52 3.56
CA ILE A 44 1.86 -11.74 2.99
C ILE A 44 1.16 -12.48 4.11
N ALA A 45 -0.16 -12.61 4.01
CA ALA A 45 -0.98 -13.20 5.08
C ALA A 45 -2.11 -14.05 4.51
N GLY A 46 -2.42 -15.14 5.20
CA GLY A 46 -3.42 -16.08 4.75
C GLY A 46 -3.66 -17.20 5.75
N GLN A 47 -4.35 -18.24 5.28
CA GLN A 47 -4.68 -19.38 6.11
C GLN A 47 -4.70 -20.69 5.32
N VAL A 48 -4.03 -21.72 5.84
CA VAL A 48 -4.22 -23.11 5.43
C VAL A 48 -5.52 -23.62 6.05
N ARG A 49 -6.43 -24.15 5.23
CA ARG A 49 -7.78 -24.54 5.66
C ARG A 49 -7.86 -26.04 5.97
N PRO A 50 -8.76 -26.47 6.87
CA PRO A 50 -9.08 -27.89 7.06
C PRO A 50 -9.44 -28.57 5.73
N GLY A 51 -8.97 -29.80 5.54
CA GLY A 51 -9.11 -30.54 4.29
C GLY A 51 -7.97 -30.33 3.28
N SER A 52 -6.98 -29.49 3.62
CA SER A 52 -5.72 -29.41 2.85
C SER A 52 -4.94 -30.72 2.97
N PRO A 53 -4.35 -31.25 1.88
CA PRO A 53 -3.50 -32.44 1.90
C PRO A 53 -2.10 -32.10 2.45
N ILE A 54 -2.05 -31.64 3.70
CA ILE A 54 -0.83 -31.25 4.40
C ILE A 54 -0.85 -31.84 5.81
N GLY A 55 0.27 -32.40 6.26
CA GLY A 55 0.39 -32.93 7.61
C GLY A 55 0.55 -31.86 8.69
N ALA A 56 0.82 -32.30 9.92
CA ALA A 56 0.85 -31.43 11.10
C ALA A 56 2.10 -30.53 11.18
N ASN A 57 3.14 -30.82 10.40
CA ASN A 57 4.42 -30.10 10.42
C ASN A 57 4.75 -29.57 9.03
N PHE A 58 4.50 -28.29 8.80
CA PHE A 58 4.79 -27.63 7.54
C PHE A 58 5.39 -26.24 7.74
N VAL A 59 6.00 -25.71 6.69
CA VAL A 59 6.54 -24.36 6.60
C VAL A 59 5.83 -23.58 5.50
N ILE A 60 5.83 -22.26 5.57
CA ILE A 60 5.26 -21.40 4.53
C ILE A 60 6.38 -20.82 3.69
N LYS A 61 6.26 -20.96 2.37
CA LYS A 61 7.13 -20.33 1.37
C LYS A 61 6.30 -19.52 0.39
N TYR A 62 6.94 -18.62 -0.32
CA TYR A 62 6.30 -17.81 -1.36
C TYR A 62 7.18 -17.72 -2.60
N ARG A 63 6.56 -17.47 -3.76
CA ARG A 63 7.28 -17.10 -4.98
C ARG A 63 6.55 -15.98 -5.69
N THR A 64 7.30 -15.19 -6.44
CA THR A 64 6.74 -14.13 -7.27
C THR A 64 7.21 -14.26 -8.72
N THR A 65 6.25 -14.13 -9.64
CA THR A 65 6.51 -14.02 -11.07
C THR A 65 6.37 -12.56 -11.48
N SER A 66 7.40 -11.97 -12.07
CA SER A 66 7.29 -10.62 -12.64
C SER A 66 6.35 -10.61 -13.85
N LEU A 67 5.54 -9.58 -13.94
CA LEU A 67 4.55 -9.37 -14.98
C LEU A 67 4.93 -8.15 -15.84
N ASP A 68 4.60 -8.22 -17.13
CA ASP A 68 4.62 -7.04 -17.99
C ASP A 68 3.47 -6.09 -17.61
N LYS A 69 3.44 -4.91 -18.25
CA LYS A 69 2.38 -3.91 -18.08
C LYS A 69 0.98 -4.39 -18.47
N ASN A 70 0.87 -5.46 -19.24
CA ASN A 70 -0.39 -6.09 -19.66
C ASN A 70 -0.79 -7.26 -18.74
N GLY A 71 0.01 -7.56 -17.72
CA GLY A 71 -0.26 -8.63 -16.76
C GLY A 71 0.17 -10.01 -17.21
N ASN A 72 1.01 -10.12 -18.26
CA ASN A 72 1.56 -11.38 -18.74
C ASN A 72 2.86 -11.70 -17.99
N PRO A 73 3.08 -12.97 -17.59
CA PRO A 73 4.36 -13.41 -17.03
C PRO A 73 5.55 -13.11 -17.96
N LEU A 74 6.58 -12.44 -17.43
CA LEU A 74 7.84 -12.20 -18.15
C LEU A 74 8.74 -13.43 -18.17
N ALA A 75 8.73 -14.21 -17.08
CA ALA A 75 9.43 -15.48 -16.93
C ALA A 75 8.74 -16.33 -15.86
N ALA A 76 8.81 -17.66 -15.97
CA ALA A 76 8.25 -18.53 -14.94
C ALA A 76 9.08 -18.47 -13.64
N ALA A 77 8.43 -18.20 -12.51
CA ALA A 77 9.09 -18.29 -11.21
C ALA A 77 9.32 -19.75 -10.81
N THR A 78 10.59 -20.16 -10.71
CA THR A 78 11.00 -21.51 -10.33
C THR A 78 11.43 -21.64 -8.87
N ILE A 79 11.73 -20.52 -8.20
CA ILE A 79 12.32 -20.49 -6.85
C ILE A 79 11.26 -20.10 -5.82
N TRP A 80 11.17 -20.88 -4.74
CA TRP A 80 10.37 -20.60 -3.56
C TRP A 80 11.25 -20.00 -2.46
N ASN A 81 10.93 -18.79 -2.02
CA ASN A 81 11.58 -18.08 -0.93
C ASN A 81 10.95 -18.47 0.42
N SER A 82 11.75 -18.47 1.48
CA SER A 82 11.30 -18.75 2.85
C SER A 82 10.36 -17.65 3.36
N GLY A 83 9.21 -18.04 3.91
CA GLY A 83 8.24 -17.13 4.56
C GLY A 83 8.19 -17.35 6.07
N LEU A 84 7.69 -18.51 6.52
CA LEU A 84 7.72 -18.93 7.92
C LEU A 84 8.42 -20.28 8.04
N ALA A 85 9.43 -20.37 8.88
CA ALA A 85 10.23 -21.58 9.11
C ALA A 85 9.58 -22.57 10.10
N SER A 86 8.47 -22.18 10.73
CA SER A 86 7.72 -23.01 11.66
C SER A 86 6.25 -23.12 11.24
N THR A 87 5.57 -24.13 11.78
CA THR A 87 4.18 -24.38 11.44
C THR A 87 3.26 -23.31 12.05
N PRO A 88 2.49 -22.58 11.23
CA PRO A 88 1.58 -21.56 11.73
C PRO A 88 0.48 -22.16 12.60
N TYR A 89 0.26 -21.58 13.78
CA TYR A 89 -0.81 -21.99 14.67
C TYR A 89 -2.17 -21.85 13.97
N ALA A 90 -2.98 -22.92 14.06
CA ALA A 90 -4.30 -22.98 13.45
C ALA A 90 -4.32 -22.80 11.90
N GLY A 91 -3.15 -22.92 11.25
CA GLY A 91 -2.96 -22.70 9.82
C GLY A 91 -2.87 -21.22 9.42
N VAL A 92 -2.98 -20.28 10.36
CA VAL A 92 -2.99 -18.83 10.09
C VAL A 92 -1.57 -18.31 10.03
N PHE A 93 -1.17 -17.77 8.88
CA PHE A 93 0.18 -17.27 8.68
C PHE A 93 0.18 -15.79 8.31
N LYS A 94 1.28 -15.12 8.67
CA LYS A 94 1.60 -13.77 8.24
C LYS A 94 3.10 -13.51 8.39
N PHE A 95 3.68 -12.88 7.39
CA PHE A 95 5.06 -12.38 7.39
C PHE A 95 5.15 -11.20 6.42
N SER A 96 6.29 -10.51 6.39
CA SER A 96 6.56 -9.42 5.45
C SER A 96 7.77 -9.76 4.59
N ALA A 97 7.72 -9.36 3.32
CA ALA A 97 8.85 -9.45 2.41
C ALA A 97 9.05 -8.12 1.70
N THR A 98 10.31 -7.76 1.43
CA THR A 98 10.64 -6.53 0.70
C THR A 98 10.73 -6.82 -0.78
N PHE A 99 9.99 -6.04 -1.58
CA PHE A 99 9.99 -6.16 -3.04
C PHE A 99 10.53 -4.88 -3.66
N ASN A 100 11.28 -5.05 -4.76
CA ASN A 100 11.65 -3.95 -5.64
C ASN A 100 10.43 -3.50 -6.46
N THR A 101 10.56 -2.36 -7.12
CA THR A 101 9.53 -1.80 -8.02
C THR A 101 9.23 -2.79 -9.14
N GLY A 102 7.95 -3.07 -9.36
CA GLY A 102 7.52 -4.05 -10.34
C GLY A 102 6.06 -4.47 -10.17
N TRP A 103 5.53 -5.13 -11.19
CA TRP A 103 4.23 -5.81 -11.17
C TRP A 103 4.46 -7.32 -11.04
N TYR A 104 3.74 -7.98 -10.13
CA TYR A 104 4.03 -9.35 -9.72
C TYR A 104 2.77 -10.19 -9.60
N LEU A 105 2.92 -11.49 -9.85
CA LEU A 105 1.98 -12.54 -9.47
C LEU A 105 2.59 -13.31 -8.29
N LEU A 106 1.91 -13.30 -7.14
CA LEU A 106 2.29 -13.99 -5.91
C LEU A 106 1.61 -15.35 -5.81
N GLU A 107 2.38 -16.36 -5.46
CA GLU A 107 1.87 -17.65 -4.99
C GLU A 107 2.46 -17.97 -3.62
N VAL A 108 1.66 -18.55 -2.74
CA VAL A 108 2.08 -19.02 -1.42
C VAL A 108 1.88 -20.53 -1.35
N GLY A 109 2.83 -21.23 -0.74
CA GLY A 109 2.84 -22.68 -0.63
C GLY A 109 3.13 -23.13 0.78
N ALA A 110 2.43 -24.17 1.23
CA ALA A 110 2.73 -24.91 2.45
C ALA A 110 3.50 -26.18 2.09
N PHE A 111 4.67 -26.35 2.70
CA PHE A 111 5.61 -27.43 2.42
C PHE A 111 5.81 -28.30 3.67
N GLU A 112 5.63 -29.60 3.54
CA GLU A 112 5.84 -30.57 4.63
C GLU A 112 7.18 -31.29 4.46
N GLY A 113 8.01 -31.29 5.51
CA GLY A 113 9.33 -31.92 5.47
C GLY A 113 10.18 -31.49 4.27
N ASN A 114 10.71 -32.47 3.53
CA ASN A 114 11.50 -32.27 2.31
C ASN A 114 10.66 -32.37 1.02
N ASN A 115 9.32 -32.40 1.09
CA ASN A 115 8.49 -32.53 -0.11
C ASN A 115 8.61 -31.28 -0.99
N ASN A 116 8.79 -31.50 -2.30
CA ASN A 116 8.87 -30.43 -3.30
C ASN A 116 7.51 -30.01 -3.87
N PHE A 117 6.41 -30.69 -3.50
CA PHE A 117 5.05 -30.36 -3.96
C PHE A 117 4.27 -29.66 -2.84
N PRO A 118 4.09 -28.34 -2.92
CA PRO A 118 3.33 -27.61 -1.91
C PRO A 118 1.82 -27.76 -2.08
N THR A 119 1.09 -27.60 -0.97
CA THR A 119 -0.29 -27.13 -1.04
C THR A 119 -0.25 -25.63 -1.37
N THR A 120 -0.70 -25.24 -2.57
CA THR A 120 -0.63 -23.86 -3.04
C THR A 120 -1.92 -23.09 -2.79
N SER A 121 -1.78 -21.78 -2.60
CA SER A 121 -2.87 -20.83 -2.76
C SER A 121 -3.26 -20.68 -4.25
N GLY A 122 -4.37 -19.97 -4.49
CA GLY A 122 -4.52 -19.24 -5.76
C GLY A 122 -3.46 -18.14 -5.89
N ALA A 123 -3.23 -17.68 -7.12
CA ALA A 123 -2.27 -16.63 -7.39
C ALA A 123 -2.90 -15.23 -7.23
N VAL A 124 -2.15 -14.27 -6.70
CA VAL A 124 -2.61 -12.89 -6.43
C VAL A 124 -1.71 -11.88 -7.14
N LYS A 125 -2.28 -10.98 -7.94
CA LYS A 125 -1.50 -9.89 -8.53
C LYS A 125 -1.26 -8.78 -7.51
N PHE A 126 -0.05 -8.24 -7.47
CA PHE A 126 0.25 -7.05 -6.68
C PHE A 126 1.45 -6.30 -7.26
N GLY A 127 1.71 -5.08 -6.78
CA GLY A 127 2.80 -4.25 -7.27
C GLY A 127 3.51 -3.45 -6.20
N VAL A 128 4.74 -3.07 -6.49
CA VAL A 128 5.45 -1.98 -5.78
C VAL A 128 5.66 -0.87 -6.79
N GLY A 129 5.14 0.32 -6.51
CA GLY A 129 5.07 1.40 -7.48
C GLY A 129 4.58 2.72 -6.90
N GLU A 130 3.72 3.42 -7.63
CA GLU A 130 3.23 4.75 -7.23
C GLU A 130 1.75 4.70 -6.81
N VAL A 131 1.46 5.20 -5.61
CA VAL A 131 0.12 5.35 -5.06
C VAL A 131 -0.20 6.82 -4.97
N VAL A 132 -1.19 7.29 -5.74
CA VAL A 132 -1.45 8.72 -5.93
C VAL A 132 -2.86 9.05 -5.50
N PHE A 133 -2.97 9.99 -4.56
CA PHE A 133 -4.24 10.59 -4.16
C PHE A 133 -4.46 11.83 -4.99
N ILE A 134 -5.70 12.09 -5.37
CA ILE A 134 -6.08 13.24 -6.20
C ILE A 134 -7.09 14.06 -5.43
N ALA A 135 -6.91 15.38 -5.44
CA ALA A 135 -7.83 16.34 -4.87
C ALA A 135 -7.94 17.56 -5.78
N GLY A 136 -9.02 18.32 -5.63
CA GLY A 136 -9.26 19.51 -6.44
C GLY A 136 -10.70 19.60 -6.93
N GLN A 137 -10.94 20.08 -8.16
CA GLN A 137 -12.29 20.29 -8.68
C GLN A 137 -12.66 19.41 -9.88
N SER A 138 -13.57 19.86 -10.75
CA SER A 138 -14.18 19.07 -11.83
C SER A 138 -13.18 18.51 -12.84
N ASN A 139 -12.15 19.27 -13.23
CA ASN A 139 -11.09 18.76 -14.10
C ASN A 139 -10.21 17.71 -13.41
N ALA A 140 -10.13 17.70 -12.08
CA ALA A 140 -9.48 16.63 -11.32
C ALA A 140 -10.43 15.43 -11.13
N GLN A 141 -11.70 15.68 -10.83
CA GLN A 141 -12.74 14.67 -10.60
C GLN A 141 -13.04 13.88 -11.89
N GLY A 142 -13.01 14.57 -13.03
CA GLY A 142 -13.44 14.06 -14.31
C GLY A 142 -14.93 14.29 -14.54
N THR A 143 -15.30 14.33 -15.82
CA THR A 143 -16.67 14.57 -16.29
C THR A 143 -17.18 13.38 -17.10
N ASP A 144 -18.47 13.09 -17.00
CA ASP A 144 -19.11 11.99 -17.72
C ASP A 144 -19.11 12.23 -19.24
N GLY A 145 -19.23 11.14 -20.00
CA GLY A 145 -19.37 11.19 -21.46
C GLY A 145 -18.05 11.34 -22.23
N ILE A 146 -16.90 11.30 -21.54
CA ILE A 146 -15.59 11.30 -22.19
C ILE A 146 -15.06 9.88 -22.28
N VAL A 147 -14.71 9.46 -23.49
CA VAL A 147 -14.22 8.11 -23.79
C VAL A 147 -12.75 8.22 -24.20
N ASN A 148 -11.84 7.90 -23.29
CA ASN A 148 -10.39 8.01 -23.55
C ASN A 148 -9.95 7.15 -24.72
N SER A 149 -10.58 6.00 -24.90
CA SER A 149 -10.22 5.04 -25.93
C SER A 149 -10.35 5.58 -27.36
N THR A 150 -11.09 6.68 -27.55
CA THR A 150 -11.16 7.39 -28.85
C THR A 150 -9.83 8.01 -29.28
N VAL A 151 -8.92 8.30 -28.34
CA VAL A 151 -7.61 8.93 -28.60
C VAL A 151 -6.45 8.17 -27.97
N ASN A 152 -6.71 7.30 -27.00
CA ASN A 152 -5.74 6.45 -26.33
C ASN A 152 -6.42 5.12 -25.90
N PRO A 153 -6.48 4.11 -26.79
CA PRO A 153 -7.23 2.87 -26.57
C PRO A 153 -6.57 1.88 -25.62
N VAL A 154 -5.36 2.14 -25.13
CA VAL A 154 -4.56 1.16 -24.40
C VAL A 154 -4.68 1.37 -22.90
N PHE A 155 -5.27 0.39 -22.22
CA PHE A 155 -5.36 0.33 -20.75
C PHE A 155 -4.53 -0.83 -20.20
N TYR A 156 -3.44 -0.48 -19.51
CA TYR A 156 -2.51 -1.45 -18.91
C TYR A 156 -3.05 -2.11 -17.65
N ASP A 157 -2.72 -3.39 -17.48
CA ASP A 157 -3.08 -4.20 -16.31
C ASP A 157 -2.47 -3.66 -15.01
N CYS A 158 -1.31 -3.02 -15.07
CA CYS A 158 -0.64 -2.46 -13.90
C CYS A 158 -1.16 -1.07 -13.46
N VAL A 159 -2.20 -0.53 -14.14
CA VAL A 159 -2.81 0.78 -13.83
C VAL A 159 -4.18 0.56 -13.18
N ASN A 160 -4.27 0.84 -11.89
CA ASN A 160 -5.35 0.35 -11.03
C ASN A 160 -6.07 1.46 -10.24
N SER A 161 -7.31 1.17 -9.88
CA SER A 161 -8.12 1.92 -8.90
C SER A 161 -9.22 1.00 -8.34
N ILE A 162 -10.20 1.57 -7.64
CA ILE A 162 -11.41 0.91 -7.17
C ILE A 162 -12.58 1.57 -7.90
N SER A 163 -13.38 0.81 -8.65
CA SER A 163 -14.56 1.33 -9.35
C SER A 163 -15.79 1.31 -8.45
N ASN A 164 -15.78 2.14 -7.41
CA ASN A 164 -16.96 2.33 -6.58
C ASN A 164 -17.19 3.82 -6.32
N ASN A 165 -18.43 4.27 -6.44
CA ASN A 165 -18.78 5.64 -6.10
C ASN A 165 -18.96 5.72 -4.58
N GLN A 166 -18.11 6.51 -3.95
CA GLN A 166 -18.14 6.76 -2.50
C GLN A 166 -18.06 8.25 -2.18
N ILE A 167 -18.51 9.09 -3.13
CA ILE A 167 -18.65 10.53 -2.91
C ILE A 167 -19.65 10.77 -1.76
N CYS A 168 -19.37 11.77 -0.93
CA CYS A 168 -20.24 12.13 0.20
C CYS A 168 -20.49 10.98 1.21
N LYS A 169 -19.56 10.02 1.32
CA LYS A 169 -19.60 8.93 2.31
C LYS A 169 -18.70 9.23 3.51
N ASN A 170 -19.16 8.85 4.70
CA ASN A 170 -18.37 8.99 5.93
C ASN A 170 -17.37 7.85 6.12
N THR A 171 -17.63 6.70 5.54
CA THR A 171 -16.77 5.50 5.60
C THR A 171 -16.79 4.78 4.25
N TYR A 172 -15.78 3.93 4.00
CA TYR A 172 -15.62 3.29 2.71
C TYR A 172 -15.74 1.76 2.76
N GLN A 173 -16.22 1.20 1.65
CA GLN A 173 -16.29 -0.23 1.37
C GLN A 173 -14.91 -0.89 1.39
N PHE A 174 -14.92 -2.19 1.64
CA PHE A 174 -13.73 -3.01 1.47
C PHE A 174 -13.21 -2.86 0.02
N PRO A 175 -11.91 -2.62 -0.17
CA PRO A 175 -11.38 -2.27 -1.48
C PRO A 175 -11.29 -3.49 -2.39
N TYR A 176 -12.09 -3.49 -3.46
CA TYR A 176 -11.90 -4.38 -4.60
C TYR A 176 -11.20 -3.59 -5.71
N ILE A 177 -9.91 -3.88 -5.91
CA ILE A 177 -9.06 -3.13 -6.84
C ILE A 177 -9.18 -3.76 -8.22
N GLU A 178 -9.30 -2.93 -9.25
CA GLU A 178 -9.40 -3.35 -10.63
C GLU A 178 -8.64 -2.39 -11.56
N LYS A 179 -8.49 -2.81 -12.82
CA LYS A 179 -7.87 -2.01 -13.87
C LYS A 179 -8.70 -0.75 -14.16
N ILE A 180 -8.03 0.39 -14.31
CA ILE A 180 -8.69 1.61 -14.83
C ILE A 180 -8.97 1.42 -16.32
N VAL A 181 -10.24 1.55 -16.70
CA VAL A 181 -10.73 1.55 -18.09
C VAL A 181 -11.88 2.54 -18.24
N ASP A 182 -12.26 2.86 -19.47
CA ASP A 182 -13.47 3.65 -19.73
C ASP A 182 -14.72 2.98 -19.14
N GLY A 183 -15.67 3.80 -18.64
CA GLY A 183 -16.89 3.32 -18.00
C GLY A 183 -16.74 2.91 -16.53
N LYS A 184 -15.52 2.84 -16.00
CA LYS A 184 -15.23 2.59 -14.58
C LYS A 184 -14.97 3.88 -13.82
N LEU A 185 -15.31 3.85 -12.54
CA LEU A 185 -15.10 4.95 -11.58
C LEU A 185 -13.69 4.88 -10.98
N ILE A 186 -13.25 5.99 -10.40
CA ILE A 186 -12.02 6.07 -9.59
C ILE A 186 -12.44 6.57 -8.21
N THR A 187 -12.53 5.68 -7.22
CA THR A 187 -13.02 6.00 -5.86
C THR A 187 -12.24 7.17 -5.22
N PRO A 188 -12.86 7.95 -4.31
CA PRO A 188 -14.29 7.97 -3.99
C PRO A 188 -15.19 8.73 -4.96
N SER A 189 -14.69 9.72 -5.69
CA SER A 189 -15.55 10.66 -6.43
C SER A 189 -15.21 10.79 -7.92
N GLY A 190 -14.17 10.11 -8.40
CA GLY A 190 -13.77 10.15 -9.80
C GLY A 190 -14.83 9.53 -10.72
N ASN A 191 -15.09 10.21 -11.84
CA ASN A 191 -16.21 9.88 -12.72
C ASN A 191 -15.96 8.64 -13.61
N ARG A 192 -16.95 8.19 -14.40
CA ARG A 192 -16.97 6.92 -15.16
C ARG A 192 -16.06 6.92 -16.41
N SER A 193 -14.80 7.31 -16.25
CA SER A 193 -13.79 7.24 -17.30
C SER A 193 -12.40 7.05 -16.69
N ALA A 194 -11.45 6.58 -17.50
CA ALA A 194 -10.07 6.53 -17.08
C ALA A 194 -9.44 7.91 -16.84
N TRP A 195 -10.07 8.96 -17.38
CA TRP A 195 -9.64 10.36 -17.33
C TRP A 195 -8.15 10.54 -17.68
N PHE A 196 -7.50 11.65 -17.36
CA PHE A 196 -6.07 11.77 -17.64
C PHE A 196 -5.20 10.81 -16.79
N TYR A 197 -5.75 10.20 -15.74
CA TYR A 197 -5.05 9.24 -14.88
C TYR A 197 -4.70 7.92 -15.59
N GLY A 198 -5.55 7.45 -16.50
CA GLY A 198 -5.24 6.29 -17.34
C GLY A 198 -4.01 6.53 -18.22
N HIS A 199 -3.93 7.72 -18.85
CA HIS A 199 -2.77 8.09 -19.65
C HIS A 199 -1.52 8.33 -18.80
N LEU A 200 -1.67 9.03 -17.66
CA LEU A 200 -0.60 9.22 -16.68
C LEU A 200 -0.03 7.88 -16.20
N GLY A 201 -0.87 6.95 -15.76
CA GLY A 201 -0.47 5.62 -15.32
C GLY A 201 0.23 4.82 -16.42
N LYS A 202 -0.26 4.92 -17.67
CA LYS A 202 0.40 4.34 -18.85
C LYS A 202 1.83 4.87 -19.01
N ARG A 203 2.03 6.20 -18.99
CA ARG A 203 3.37 6.80 -19.11
C ARG A 203 4.26 6.46 -17.93
N ILE A 204 3.72 6.41 -16.71
CA ILE A 204 4.47 5.95 -15.53
C ILE A 204 4.99 4.52 -15.74
N ALA A 205 4.11 3.61 -16.17
CA ALA A 205 4.47 2.22 -16.40
C ALA A 205 5.49 2.02 -17.53
N ASP A 206 5.43 2.84 -18.59
CA ASP A 206 6.30 2.74 -19.76
C ASP A 206 7.66 3.44 -19.58
N GLU A 207 7.67 4.61 -18.93
CA GLU A 207 8.74 5.60 -19.12
C GLU A 207 9.37 6.11 -17.81
N LEU A 208 8.79 5.83 -16.63
CA LEU A 208 9.28 6.43 -15.38
C LEU A 208 10.66 5.90 -14.99
N ILE A 209 10.86 4.58 -15.14
CA ILE A 209 12.10 3.87 -14.85
C ILE A 209 12.41 2.98 -16.07
N PRO A 210 13.46 3.27 -16.85
CA PRO A 210 13.81 2.49 -18.04
C PRO A 210 13.96 1.00 -17.72
N GLY A 211 13.23 0.14 -18.44
CA GLY A 211 13.28 -1.32 -18.28
C GLY A 211 12.49 -1.89 -17.09
N THR A 212 11.86 -1.06 -16.27
CA THR A 212 11.07 -1.51 -15.11
C THR A 212 9.62 -1.04 -15.25
N VAL A 213 8.67 -1.99 -15.22
CA VAL A 213 7.24 -1.68 -15.13
C VAL A 213 6.95 -1.06 -13.77
N VAL A 214 6.47 0.19 -13.75
CA VAL A 214 6.02 0.85 -12.52
C VAL A 214 4.50 0.79 -12.44
N PRO A 215 3.91 -0.07 -11.59
CA PRO A 215 2.47 -0.12 -11.41
C PRO A 215 1.97 1.12 -10.66
N THR A 216 0.70 1.46 -10.87
CA THR A 216 0.08 2.64 -10.26
C THR A 216 -1.27 2.32 -9.64
N LEU A 217 -1.57 2.95 -8.51
CA LEU A 217 -2.88 2.92 -7.87
C LEU A 217 -3.37 4.35 -7.60
N PHE A 218 -4.54 4.69 -8.13
CA PHE A 218 -5.10 6.04 -8.05
C PHE A 218 -6.36 6.11 -7.17
N PHE A 219 -6.47 7.15 -6.36
CA PHE A 219 -7.66 7.48 -5.57
C PHE A 219 -8.08 8.92 -5.83
N ASN A 220 -9.27 9.14 -6.35
CA ASN A 220 -9.79 10.44 -6.74
C ASN A 220 -10.83 10.98 -5.76
N ALA A 221 -10.40 11.92 -4.92
CA ALA A 221 -11.21 12.62 -3.93
C ALA A 221 -11.57 14.04 -4.37
N ALA A 222 -11.36 14.40 -5.64
CA ALA A 222 -11.70 15.73 -6.13
C ALA A 222 -13.21 15.99 -6.11
N PHE A 223 -13.59 17.26 -6.06
CA PHE A 223 -14.95 17.69 -5.79
C PHE A 223 -15.37 18.83 -6.71
N THR A 224 -16.21 18.53 -7.69
CA THR A 224 -16.68 19.48 -8.72
C THR A 224 -17.23 20.78 -8.13
N GLY A 225 -16.83 21.90 -8.75
CA GLY A 225 -17.30 23.25 -8.42
C GLY A 225 -16.74 23.85 -7.14
N SER A 226 -15.79 23.19 -6.47
CA SER A 226 -15.19 23.68 -5.23
C SER A 226 -14.11 24.74 -5.42
N SER A 227 -14.05 25.69 -4.49
CA SER A 227 -12.93 26.63 -4.33
C SER A 227 -11.99 26.23 -3.19
N VAL A 228 -10.79 26.81 -3.18
CA VAL A 228 -9.83 26.62 -2.08
C VAL A 228 -10.40 27.00 -0.71
N GLU A 229 -11.30 27.98 -0.64
CA GLU A 229 -12.02 28.37 0.58
C GLU A 229 -12.90 27.21 1.10
N ASN A 230 -13.63 26.53 0.22
CA ASN A 230 -14.47 25.39 0.61
C ASN A 230 -13.63 24.25 1.20
N TRP A 231 -12.49 23.95 0.58
CA TRP A 231 -11.55 22.95 1.07
C TRP A 231 -10.97 23.34 2.44
N ALA A 232 -10.53 24.59 2.60
CA ALA A 232 -9.96 25.07 3.86
C ALA A 232 -10.99 25.10 5.00
N ALA A 233 -12.19 25.61 4.74
CA ALA A 233 -13.28 25.68 5.73
C ALA A 233 -13.64 24.29 6.25
N THR A 234 -13.80 23.32 5.37
CA THR A 234 -14.16 21.93 5.74
C THR A 234 -12.98 21.11 6.27
N ALA A 235 -11.75 21.57 6.06
CA ALA A 235 -10.56 21.03 6.73
C ALA A 235 -10.42 21.51 8.18
N LEU A 236 -10.84 22.74 8.47
CA LEU A 236 -10.86 23.30 9.83
C LEU A 236 -12.02 22.77 10.66
N ASP A 237 -13.19 22.58 10.03
CA ASP A 237 -14.39 22.07 10.66
C ASP A 237 -15.02 20.95 9.81
N GLU A 238 -14.88 19.71 10.28
CA GLU A 238 -15.39 18.51 9.59
C GLU A 238 -16.91 18.36 9.64
N THR A 239 -17.60 19.28 10.33
CA THR A 239 -19.06 19.38 10.38
C THR A 239 -19.59 20.51 9.51
N ALA A 240 -18.73 21.42 9.04
CA ALA A 240 -19.13 22.56 8.21
C ALA A 240 -19.82 22.09 6.92
N THR A 241 -20.83 22.84 6.52
CA THR A 241 -21.47 22.71 5.20
C THR A 241 -21.16 23.98 4.42
N VAL A 242 -20.76 23.82 3.15
CA VAL A 242 -20.30 24.93 2.32
C VAL A 242 -21.09 24.98 1.02
N LYS A 243 -21.30 26.18 0.49
CA LYS A 243 -21.84 26.39 -0.85
C LYS A 243 -20.67 26.38 -1.85
N LEU A 244 -20.77 25.55 -2.88
CA LEU A 244 -19.77 25.49 -3.94
C LEU A 244 -20.04 26.59 -4.97
N PRO A 245 -19.05 27.42 -5.35
CA PRO A 245 -19.27 28.60 -6.20
C PRO A 245 -19.89 28.33 -7.56
N LEU A 246 -19.58 27.18 -8.17
CA LEU A 246 -20.04 26.83 -9.51
C LEU A 246 -21.26 25.90 -9.51
N LEU A 247 -21.84 25.61 -8.34
CA LEU A 247 -23.04 24.78 -8.20
C LEU A 247 -24.07 25.49 -7.32
N ASP A 248 -25.32 25.55 -7.77
CA ASP A 248 -26.43 26.19 -7.04
C ASP A 248 -26.96 25.34 -5.85
N GLY A 249 -26.07 24.98 -4.93
CA GLY A 249 -26.41 24.54 -3.57
C GLY A 249 -26.74 23.05 -3.36
N ASN A 250 -26.88 22.25 -4.41
CA ASN A 250 -27.25 20.83 -4.30
C ASN A 250 -26.04 19.88 -4.25
N ILE A 251 -25.23 20.00 -3.21
CA ILE A 251 -24.08 19.10 -3.00
C ILE A 251 -24.50 17.98 -2.06
N CYS A 252 -24.11 16.75 -2.40
CA CYS A 252 -24.37 15.59 -1.54
C CYS A 252 -25.86 15.40 -1.18
N CYS A 253 -26.79 15.79 -2.07
CA CYS A 253 -28.21 15.57 -1.88
C CYS A 253 -28.55 14.08 -1.91
N ALA A 254 -29.47 13.65 -1.05
CA ALA A 254 -30.02 12.31 -1.12
C ALA A 254 -30.76 12.14 -2.47
N ASN A 255 -30.48 11.05 -3.18
CA ASN A 255 -31.26 10.52 -4.31
C ASN A 255 -31.35 11.35 -5.61
N ILE A 256 -30.62 12.47 -5.78
CA ILE A 256 -30.64 13.23 -7.05
C ILE A 256 -29.74 12.58 -8.14
N PHE A 257 -28.69 11.83 -7.73
CA PHE A 257 -27.72 11.23 -8.65
C PHE A 257 -27.40 9.75 -8.36
N ASP A 258 -28.21 9.05 -7.55
CA ASP A 258 -27.97 7.64 -7.14
C ASP A 258 -26.61 7.41 -6.43
N TRP A 259 -26.25 8.32 -5.52
CA TRP A 259 -24.97 8.26 -4.77
C TRP A 259 -25.13 7.71 -3.35
N ASN A 260 -26.37 7.46 -2.91
CA ASN A 260 -26.70 7.12 -1.53
C ASN A 260 -25.97 8.04 -0.53
N SER A 261 -25.95 9.34 -0.80
CA SER A 261 -25.15 10.33 -0.05
C SER A 261 -25.44 10.30 1.45
N GLU A 262 -24.40 10.44 2.28
CA GLU A 262 -24.53 10.56 3.74
C GLU A 262 -24.45 12.02 4.22
N GLY A 263 -24.57 12.98 3.29
CA GLY A 263 -24.68 14.41 3.56
C GLY A 263 -23.43 15.23 3.20
N ALA A 264 -23.59 16.56 3.20
CA ALA A 264 -22.57 17.52 2.78
C ALA A 264 -21.56 17.90 3.87
N ALA A 265 -21.81 17.51 5.13
CA ALA A 265 -20.97 17.92 6.26
C ALA A 265 -19.51 17.49 6.06
N GLY A 266 -18.59 18.45 6.18
CA GLY A 266 -17.14 18.27 6.01
C GLY A 266 -16.69 18.07 4.56
N GLN A 267 -17.60 18.10 3.58
CA GLN A 267 -17.22 18.03 2.16
C GLN A 267 -16.80 19.42 1.66
N PRO A 268 -15.75 19.54 0.84
CA PRO A 268 -15.08 18.45 0.12
C PRO A 268 -13.93 17.75 0.87
N TYR A 269 -13.34 18.37 1.89
CA TYR A 269 -12.11 17.86 2.52
C TYR A 269 -12.23 16.45 3.12
N LYS A 270 -13.39 16.10 3.69
CA LYS A 270 -13.66 14.80 4.29
C LYS A 270 -13.38 13.64 3.33
N SER A 271 -13.66 13.79 2.03
CA SER A 271 -13.37 12.75 1.04
C SER A 271 -11.87 12.49 0.90
N LEU A 272 -11.04 13.55 0.92
CA LEU A 272 -9.58 13.40 0.91
C LEU A 272 -9.07 12.80 2.22
N LYS A 273 -9.53 13.32 3.37
CA LYS A 273 -9.18 12.81 4.70
C LYS A 273 -9.44 11.30 4.79
N ASN A 274 -10.66 10.88 4.49
CA ASN A 274 -11.06 9.47 4.56
C ASN A 274 -10.26 8.59 3.59
N SER A 275 -9.97 9.10 2.38
CA SER A 275 -9.17 8.36 1.41
C SER A 275 -7.75 8.13 1.90
N LEU A 276 -7.11 9.17 2.45
CA LEU A 276 -5.77 9.08 3.02
C LEU A 276 -5.75 8.14 4.24
N THR A 277 -6.65 8.34 5.21
CA THR A 277 -6.64 7.54 6.45
C THR A 277 -7.05 6.09 6.22
N TYR A 278 -7.83 5.77 5.19
CA TYR A 278 -8.22 4.40 4.87
C TYR A 278 -7.31 3.74 3.83
N PHE A 279 -7.31 4.23 2.59
CA PHE A 279 -6.51 3.64 1.52
C PHE A 279 -5.02 3.91 1.69
N GLY A 280 -4.65 5.10 2.17
CA GLY A 280 -3.25 5.43 2.43
C GLY A 280 -2.64 4.60 3.56
N SER A 281 -3.46 4.13 4.51
CA SER A 281 -3.01 3.13 5.50
C SER A 281 -2.65 1.80 4.84
N MET A 282 -3.49 1.30 3.94
CA MET A 282 -3.28 -0.01 3.32
C MET A 282 -2.17 -0.03 2.28
N PHE A 283 -1.99 1.07 1.54
CA PHE A 283 -1.17 1.09 0.32
C PHE A 283 -0.01 2.09 0.37
N GLY A 284 -0.01 3.01 1.35
CA GLY A 284 0.91 4.15 1.38
C GLY A 284 0.47 5.26 0.41
N ALA A 285 1.30 6.29 0.26
CA ALA A 285 1.02 7.44 -0.60
C ALA A 285 2.32 8.07 -1.12
N ARG A 286 2.40 8.32 -2.42
CA ARG A 286 3.42 9.19 -3.02
C ARG A 286 3.13 10.64 -2.70
N CYS A 287 1.94 11.10 -3.07
CA CYS A 287 1.52 12.49 -2.92
C CYS A 287 0.00 12.64 -3.06
N VAL A 288 -0.47 13.84 -2.73
CA VAL A 288 -1.74 14.39 -3.24
C VAL A 288 -1.47 15.19 -4.51
N LEU A 289 -1.97 14.75 -5.66
CA LEU A 289 -2.01 15.49 -6.90
C LEU A 289 -3.21 16.45 -6.87
N TRP A 290 -2.93 17.73 -6.62
CA TRP A 290 -3.91 18.80 -6.54
C TRP A 290 -4.15 19.42 -7.91
N HIS A 291 -5.42 19.51 -8.31
CA HIS A 291 -5.86 20.22 -9.51
C HIS A 291 -7.13 21.03 -9.30
N GLN A 292 -6.93 22.31 -8.99
CA GLN A 292 -8.00 23.26 -8.71
C GLN A 292 -7.52 24.70 -8.85
N GLY A 293 -8.42 25.56 -9.31
CA GLY A 293 -8.26 27.01 -9.34
C GLY A 293 -9.30 27.70 -10.22
N GLU A 294 -10.06 26.97 -11.04
CA GLU A 294 -11.03 27.56 -11.96
C GLU A 294 -12.18 28.26 -11.21
N SER A 295 -12.68 27.68 -10.10
CA SER A 295 -13.65 28.37 -9.23
C SER A 295 -13.09 29.66 -8.62
N ASP A 296 -11.79 29.68 -8.32
CA ASP A 296 -11.12 30.82 -7.71
C ASP A 296 -10.82 31.93 -8.73
N ASN A 297 -10.63 31.59 -10.01
CA ASN A 297 -10.63 32.56 -11.12
C ASN A 297 -11.99 33.30 -11.17
N VAL A 298 -13.11 32.56 -11.14
CA VAL A 298 -14.45 33.17 -11.13
C VAL A 298 -14.68 34.09 -9.94
N LEU A 299 -14.16 33.70 -8.77
CA LEU A 299 -14.29 34.46 -7.53
C LEU A 299 -13.33 35.65 -7.43
N ASN A 300 -12.36 35.79 -8.35
CA ASN A 300 -11.25 36.73 -8.25
C ASN A 300 -10.51 36.59 -6.90
N THR A 301 -10.23 35.36 -6.50
CA THR A 301 -9.56 35.08 -5.22
C THR A 301 -8.15 35.70 -5.21
N SER A 302 -7.84 36.49 -4.18
CA SER A 302 -6.52 37.11 -4.05
C SER A 302 -5.39 36.09 -3.89
N GLU A 303 -4.17 36.45 -4.29
CA GLU A 303 -2.96 35.64 -4.11
C GLU A 303 -2.83 35.15 -2.65
N SER A 304 -2.96 36.05 -1.68
CA SER A 304 -2.84 35.75 -0.25
C SER A 304 -3.95 34.85 0.29
N THR A 305 -5.17 35.03 -0.21
CA THR A 305 -6.31 34.19 0.19
C THR A 305 -6.09 32.78 -0.32
N TYR A 306 -5.78 32.62 -1.61
CA TYR A 306 -5.53 31.29 -2.16
C TYR A 306 -4.37 30.59 -1.45
N ASP A 307 -3.28 31.33 -1.22
CA ASP A 307 -2.09 30.80 -0.56
C ASP A 307 -2.38 30.28 0.86
N SER A 308 -2.93 31.15 1.70
CA SER A 308 -3.23 30.82 3.10
C SER A 308 -4.24 29.67 3.23
N LYS A 309 -5.25 29.62 2.36
CA LYS A 309 -6.28 28.58 2.39
C LYS A 309 -5.74 27.23 1.94
N LEU A 310 -4.92 27.17 0.89
CA LEU A 310 -4.32 25.90 0.47
C LEU A 310 -3.31 25.38 1.51
N GLN A 311 -2.55 26.27 2.18
CA GLN A 311 -1.69 25.87 3.30
C GLN A 311 -2.47 25.20 4.44
N ILE A 312 -3.69 25.68 4.75
CA ILE A 312 -4.57 25.05 5.76
C ILE A 312 -4.90 23.62 5.37
N VAL A 313 -5.33 23.39 4.12
CA VAL A 313 -5.69 22.05 3.62
C VAL A 313 -4.51 21.09 3.69
N LEU A 314 -3.34 21.56 3.27
CA LEU A 314 -2.10 20.79 3.31
C LEU A 314 -1.71 20.44 4.75
N ASN A 315 -1.70 21.41 5.67
CA ASN A 315 -1.35 21.18 7.06
C ASN A 315 -2.34 20.24 7.74
N LYS A 316 -3.64 20.39 7.50
CA LYS A 316 -4.67 19.49 8.03
C LYS A 316 -4.55 18.09 7.47
N SER A 317 -4.24 17.93 6.18
CA SER A 317 -4.04 16.60 5.60
C SER A 317 -2.84 15.89 6.23
N ARG A 318 -1.79 16.63 6.59
CA ARG A 318 -0.61 16.10 7.29
C ARG A 318 -0.92 15.71 8.73
N GLU A 319 -1.63 16.57 9.46
CA GLU A 319 -2.11 16.31 10.81
C GLU A 319 -2.98 15.04 10.87
N HIS A 320 -3.92 14.91 9.93
CA HIS A 320 -4.88 13.81 9.93
C HIS A 320 -4.32 12.51 9.33
N PHE A 321 -3.19 12.55 8.62
CA PHE A 321 -2.59 11.38 7.99
C PHE A 321 -1.11 11.25 8.30
N SER A 322 -0.26 12.09 7.72
CA SER A 322 1.18 12.00 7.95
C SER A 322 1.87 13.33 7.70
N ASN A 323 2.75 13.74 8.62
CA ASN A 323 3.66 14.88 8.45
C ASN A 323 4.49 14.80 7.16
N ASN A 324 4.76 13.58 6.68
CA ASN A 324 5.54 13.33 5.46
C ASN A 324 4.70 13.36 4.17
N LEU A 325 3.40 13.68 4.23
CA LEU A 325 2.54 13.71 3.05
C LEU A 325 2.96 14.83 2.09
N SER A 326 3.47 14.43 0.93
CA SER A 326 3.84 15.31 -0.17
C SER A 326 2.63 15.72 -1.01
N TRP A 327 2.74 16.86 -1.69
CA TRP A 327 1.67 17.41 -2.54
C TRP A 327 2.24 17.76 -3.92
N ALA A 328 1.43 17.77 -4.97
CA ALA A 328 1.81 18.26 -6.29
C ALA A 328 0.72 19.23 -6.75
N ILE A 329 1.03 20.52 -6.79
CA ILE A 329 0.06 21.61 -6.94
C ILE A 329 0.02 22.06 -8.41
N SER A 330 -1.12 21.96 -9.08
CA SER A 330 -1.28 22.44 -10.45
C SER A 330 -1.30 23.96 -10.58
N ARG A 331 -0.96 24.46 -11.78
CA ARG A 331 -1.58 25.65 -12.38
C ARG A 331 -2.85 25.21 -13.13
N ALA A 332 -4.00 25.60 -12.59
CA ALA A 332 -5.32 25.14 -13.04
C ALA A 332 -6.39 26.22 -12.83
N THR A 333 -6.19 27.37 -13.45
CA THR A 333 -7.10 28.52 -13.33
C THR A 333 -8.00 28.70 -14.54
N TRP A 334 -7.79 27.94 -15.61
CA TRP A 334 -8.52 28.11 -16.87
C TRP A 334 -10.04 27.99 -16.69
N TYR A 335 -10.78 29.08 -16.97
CA TYR A 335 -12.25 29.10 -16.94
C TYR A 335 -12.79 29.91 -18.12
N TYR A 336 -13.66 29.30 -18.93
CA TYR A 336 -14.27 29.94 -20.11
C TYR A 336 -13.30 30.67 -21.05
N GLY A 337 -12.09 30.12 -21.22
CA GLY A 337 -11.08 30.67 -22.13
C GLY A 337 -10.13 31.70 -21.51
N THR A 338 -10.25 31.99 -20.22
CA THR A 338 -9.34 32.90 -19.50
C THR A 338 -8.57 32.16 -18.41
N VAL A 339 -7.39 32.68 -18.05
CA VAL A 339 -6.57 32.22 -16.93
C VAL A 339 -6.38 33.37 -15.95
N ASP A 340 -6.17 33.06 -14.68
CA ASP A 340 -6.01 34.08 -13.63
C ASP A 340 -4.57 34.11 -13.10
N PRO A 341 -3.77 35.14 -13.44
CA PRO A 341 -2.38 35.24 -12.98
C PRO A 341 -2.27 35.45 -11.45
N ILE A 342 -3.27 36.01 -10.78
CA ILE A 342 -3.29 36.25 -9.33
C ILE A 342 -3.46 34.91 -8.60
N VAL A 343 -4.41 34.09 -9.04
CA VAL A 343 -4.60 32.74 -8.48
C VAL A 343 -3.39 31.85 -8.78
N ILE A 344 -2.81 31.94 -9.99
CA ILE A 344 -1.55 31.27 -10.33
C ILE A 344 -0.41 31.67 -9.39
N ALA A 345 -0.29 32.96 -9.03
CA ALA A 345 0.70 33.43 -8.07
C ALA A 345 0.46 32.81 -6.67
N GLY A 346 -0.80 32.70 -6.24
CA GLY A 346 -1.16 32.04 -4.98
C GLY A 346 -0.76 30.55 -4.95
N GLN A 347 -1.07 29.80 -6.02
CA GLN A 347 -0.65 28.40 -6.20
C GLN A 347 0.87 28.24 -6.10
N GLN A 348 1.63 29.15 -6.72
CA GLN A 348 3.09 29.14 -6.69
C GLN A 348 3.66 29.51 -5.33
N LYS A 349 3.00 30.42 -4.61
CA LYS A 349 3.41 30.84 -3.27
C LYS A 349 3.23 29.73 -2.25
N THR A 350 2.10 29.02 -2.27
CA THR A 350 1.89 27.87 -1.38
C THR A 350 2.94 26.80 -1.57
N ARG A 351 3.35 26.55 -2.81
CA ARG A 351 4.44 25.60 -3.12
C ARG A 351 5.75 25.97 -2.40
N ALA A 352 6.05 27.26 -2.28
CA ALA A 352 7.27 27.79 -1.67
C ALA A 352 7.15 27.98 -0.14
N TYR A 353 6.03 27.57 0.47
CA TYR A 353 5.78 27.70 1.90
C TYR A 353 6.86 26.98 2.73
N GLN A 354 7.47 27.67 3.71
CA GLN A 354 8.57 27.11 4.51
C GLN A 354 8.19 25.85 5.31
N GLY A 355 6.91 25.66 5.67
CA GLY A 355 6.40 24.43 6.29
C GLY A 355 6.41 23.19 5.37
N ILE A 356 6.63 23.37 4.06
CA ILE A 356 6.92 22.31 3.07
C ILE A 356 8.43 21.95 3.09
N LEU A 357 9.29 22.89 3.49
CA LEU A 357 10.75 22.76 3.41
C LEU A 357 11.41 22.23 4.69
N GLN A 358 10.82 22.46 5.87
CA GLN A 358 11.45 22.10 7.15
C GLN A 358 11.14 20.69 7.70
N GLN A 359 10.27 19.89 7.06
CA GLN A 359 9.94 18.53 7.49
C GLN A 359 10.47 17.44 6.55
N GLY A 360 11.77 17.47 6.21
CA GLY A 360 12.41 16.33 5.53
C GLY A 360 11.90 16.00 4.12
N SER A 361 11.37 16.99 3.39
CA SER A 361 10.92 16.99 1.97
C SER A 361 9.49 16.52 1.68
N SER A 362 8.52 17.27 2.18
CA SER A 362 7.16 17.27 1.62
C SER A 362 7.09 18.25 0.45
N ALA A 363 7.86 18.01 -0.62
CA ALA A 363 7.98 18.96 -1.73
C ALA A 363 6.66 19.11 -2.49
N ALA A 364 6.42 20.31 -3.01
CA ALA A 364 5.32 20.60 -3.93
C ALA A 364 5.86 20.73 -5.36
N ALA A 365 5.58 19.73 -6.21
CA ALA A 365 5.82 19.85 -7.65
C ALA A 365 4.75 20.75 -8.25
N ILE A 366 5.07 21.40 -9.37
CA ILE A 366 4.09 22.12 -10.16
C ILE A 366 3.86 21.37 -11.48
N TRP A 367 2.60 21.28 -11.90
CA TRP A 367 2.25 20.88 -13.25
C TRP A 367 1.31 21.92 -13.83
N ASN A 368 1.33 22.14 -15.15
CA ASN A 368 0.62 23.26 -15.75
C ASN A 368 -0.44 22.78 -16.73
N SER A 369 -1.71 22.90 -16.34
CA SER A 369 -2.84 22.57 -17.20
C SER A 369 -3.42 23.79 -17.93
N ASP A 370 -3.06 25.00 -17.50
CA ASP A 370 -3.52 26.26 -18.12
C ASP A 370 -2.94 26.48 -19.52
N ILE A 371 -1.85 25.78 -19.86
CA ILE A 371 -1.28 25.81 -21.21
C ILE A 371 -2.06 24.95 -22.23
N ILE A 372 -2.99 24.11 -21.75
CA ILE A 372 -3.81 23.29 -22.63
C ILE A 372 -4.84 24.20 -23.32
N PRO A 373 -4.80 24.32 -24.66
CA PRO A 373 -5.55 25.33 -25.39
C PRO A 373 -7.05 25.02 -25.43
N ALA A 374 -7.85 26.05 -25.72
CA ALA A 374 -9.31 25.96 -25.89
C ALA A 374 -9.76 24.83 -26.84
N SER A 375 -9.00 24.57 -27.91
CA SER A 375 -9.30 23.49 -28.88
C SER A 375 -9.23 22.08 -28.31
N LYS A 376 -8.75 21.93 -27.08
CA LYS A 376 -8.64 20.67 -26.32
C LYS A 376 -9.57 20.66 -25.11
N ARG A 377 -10.54 21.58 -25.06
CA ARG A 377 -11.59 21.68 -24.06
C ARG A 377 -12.97 21.53 -24.70
N ARG A 378 -14.00 21.30 -23.90
CA ARG A 378 -15.37 21.17 -24.40
C ARG A 378 -15.84 22.48 -24.99
N ALA A 379 -16.59 22.41 -26.09
CA ALA A 379 -17.02 23.59 -26.83
C ALA A 379 -18.12 24.39 -26.12
N ASP A 380 -18.91 23.73 -25.26
CA ASP A 380 -20.03 24.30 -24.51
C ASP A 380 -19.56 25.18 -23.34
N ASP A 381 -18.55 24.73 -22.60
CA ASP A 381 -18.04 25.43 -21.41
C ASP A 381 -16.63 26.02 -21.55
N ASN A 382 -15.89 25.65 -22.60
CA ASN A 382 -14.50 26.04 -22.83
C ASN A 382 -13.61 25.93 -21.58
N THR A 383 -13.88 24.93 -20.73
CA THR A 383 -13.29 24.76 -19.41
C THR A 383 -12.85 23.32 -19.20
N HIS A 384 -13.73 22.34 -19.39
CA HIS A 384 -13.40 20.94 -19.14
C HIS A 384 -12.64 20.31 -20.30
N PHE A 385 -11.69 19.42 -20.02
CA PHE A 385 -10.94 18.75 -21.08
C PHE A 385 -11.86 17.86 -21.93
N ILE A 386 -11.55 17.74 -23.23
CA ILE A 386 -12.00 16.63 -24.10
C ILE A 386 -10.90 15.59 -24.20
N ALA A 387 -11.17 14.44 -24.83
CA ALA A 387 -10.24 13.31 -24.85
C ALA A 387 -8.79 13.69 -25.30
N PRO A 388 -8.56 14.48 -26.37
CA PRO A 388 -7.23 14.98 -26.68
C PRO A 388 -6.57 15.84 -25.59
N GLY A 389 -7.37 16.62 -24.85
CA GLY A 389 -6.90 17.41 -23.71
C GLY A 389 -6.51 16.54 -22.51
N LEU A 390 -7.16 15.39 -22.33
CA LEU A 390 -6.78 14.41 -21.29
C LEU A 390 -5.41 13.78 -21.55
N VAL A 391 -5.06 13.54 -22.83
CA VAL A 391 -3.71 13.08 -23.20
C VAL A 391 -2.68 14.14 -22.81
N GLU A 392 -2.93 15.41 -23.14
CA GLU A 392 -2.00 16.49 -22.79
C GLU A 392 -1.91 16.74 -21.28
N ALA A 393 -3.04 16.71 -20.57
CA ALA A 393 -3.05 16.79 -19.11
C ALA A 393 -2.24 15.64 -18.47
N GLY A 394 -2.39 14.42 -18.99
CA GLY A 394 -1.61 13.27 -18.55
C GLY A 394 -0.11 13.43 -18.86
N ASN A 395 0.24 14.02 -20.00
CA ASN A 395 1.62 14.37 -20.33
C ASN A 395 2.22 15.37 -19.34
N GLN A 396 1.49 16.46 -19.07
CA GLN A 396 1.93 17.48 -18.11
C GLN A 396 2.11 16.90 -16.71
N ALA A 397 1.17 16.07 -16.24
CA ALA A 397 1.29 15.37 -14.98
C ALA A 397 2.50 14.42 -14.97
N PHE A 398 2.75 13.67 -16.05
CA PHE A 398 3.90 12.78 -16.15
C PHE A 398 5.24 13.53 -16.16
N GLU A 399 5.33 14.65 -16.86
CA GLU A 399 6.55 15.46 -16.84
C GLU A 399 6.83 16.02 -15.44
N ALA A 400 5.80 16.37 -14.65
CA ALA A 400 5.97 16.68 -13.23
C ALA A 400 6.45 15.48 -12.42
N PHE A 401 5.99 14.26 -12.73
CA PHE A 401 6.50 13.03 -12.14
C PHE A 401 7.98 12.80 -12.42
N LYS A 402 8.39 12.99 -13.66
CA LYS A 402 9.72 12.63 -14.15
C LYS A 402 10.77 13.71 -13.86
N THR A 403 10.45 14.97 -14.15
CA THR A 403 11.39 16.10 -14.15
C THR A 403 11.06 17.17 -13.12
N GLY A 404 9.80 17.22 -12.65
CA GLY A 404 9.33 18.25 -11.73
C GLY A 404 9.32 19.66 -12.32
N PHE A 405 9.54 19.84 -13.64
CA PHE A 405 9.67 21.15 -14.30
C PHE A 405 10.68 22.09 -13.63
N GLY A 406 11.84 21.57 -13.24
CA GLY A 406 12.89 22.34 -12.55
C GLY A 406 12.74 22.39 -11.03
N PHE A 407 11.73 21.70 -10.48
CA PHE A 407 11.57 21.45 -9.05
C PHE A 407 11.81 19.97 -8.73
N THR A 408 11.69 19.58 -7.45
CA THR A 408 11.74 18.18 -7.04
C THR A 408 10.69 17.37 -7.83
N PRO A 409 11.11 16.39 -8.66
CA PRO A 409 10.19 15.53 -9.38
C PRO A 409 9.28 14.76 -8.42
N ILE A 410 8.01 14.52 -8.79
CA ILE A 410 7.09 13.82 -7.89
C ILE A 410 7.65 12.46 -7.48
N LYS A 411 8.30 11.72 -8.40
CA LYS A 411 8.92 10.41 -8.10
C LYS A 411 10.01 10.44 -7.00
N ASN A 412 10.57 11.62 -6.71
CA ASN A 412 11.63 11.84 -5.72
C ASN A 412 11.12 12.48 -4.41
N MET A 413 9.83 12.80 -4.32
CA MET A 413 9.24 13.35 -3.09
C MET A 413 9.24 12.33 -1.96
N THR A 414 9.23 12.79 -0.71
CA THR A 414 9.03 11.87 0.43
C THR A 414 7.68 11.17 0.30
N SER A 415 7.74 9.85 0.30
CA SER A 415 6.57 8.98 0.30
C SER A 415 6.18 8.58 1.72
N VAL A 416 4.89 8.33 1.93
CA VAL A 416 4.37 7.67 3.11
C VAL A 416 4.26 6.17 2.81
N PRO A 417 4.93 5.27 3.57
CA PRO A 417 4.79 3.84 3.37
C PRO A 417 3.40 3.35 3.81
N ALA A 418 2.99 2.18 3.29
CA ALA A 418 1.85 1.45 3.84
C ALA A 418 2.10 1.09 5.31
N THR A 419 1.05 1.07 6.13
CA THR A 419 1.14 0.54 7.48
C THR A 419 1.24 -0.98 7.44
N THR A 420 2.06 -1.57 8.31
CA THR A 420 2.03 -3.00 8.54
C THR A 420 0.62 -3.39 8.98
N ALA A 421 0.02 -4.37 8.30
CA ALA A 421 -1.26 -4.91 8.73
C ALA A 421 -1.15 -5.35 10.20
N PRO A 422 -2.19 -5.27 11.02
CA PRO A 422 -2.13 -5.71 12.41
C PRO A 422 -2.00 -7.24 12.53
N SER A 423 -1.29 -7.72 13.56
CA SER A 423 -1.18 -9.17 13.87
C SER A 423 -2.21 -9.56 14.93
N PHE A 424 -2.77 -10.76 14.82
CA PHE A 424 -3.75 -11.29 15.77
C PHE A 424 -3.15 -12.33 16.71
N THR A 425 -3.66 -12.41 17.93
CA THR A 425 -3.50 -13.60 18.76
C THR A 425 -4.74 -14.48 18.60
N ILE A 426 -4.53 -15.76 18.31
CA ILE A 426 -5.59 -16.74 18.12
C ILE A 426 -5.45 -17.81 19.19
N THR A 427 -6.57 -18.17 19.83
CA THR A 427 -6.63 -19.27 20.80
C THR A 427 -7.85 -20.13 20.52
N LYS A 428 -7.65 -21.43 20.34
CA LYS A 428 -8.73 -22.40 20.25
C LYS A 428 -9.02 -23.01 21.62
N SER A 429 -10.29 -23.03 22.04
CA SER A 429 -10.75 -23.67 23.28
C SER A 429 -12.04 -24.45 23.02
N GLY A 430 -11.96 -25.78 23.09
CA GLY A 430 -13.06 -26.67 22.71
C GLY A 430 -13.53 -26.42 21.27
N ALA A 431 -14.83 -26.14 21.13
CA ALA A 431 -15.47 -25.84 19.84
C ALA A 431 -15.37 -24.37 19.40
N ASN A 432 -14.73 -23.52 20.19
CA ASN A 432 -14.66 -22.07 19.95
C ASN A 432 -13.23 -21.61 19.66
N VAL A 433 -13.13 -20.51 18.93
CA VAL A 433 -11.88 -19.78 18.70
C VAL A 433 -12.05 -18.35 19.16
N THR A 434 -11.08 -17.86 19.92
CA THR A 434 -10.94 -16.44 20.27
C THR A 434 -9.89 -15.80 19.37
N ILE A 435 -10.25 -14.69 18.73
CA ILE A 435 -9.37 -13.86 17.90
C ILE A 435 -9.22 -12.53 18.62
N LYS A 436 -7.99 -12.12 18.92
CA LYS A 436 -7.69 -10.90 19.66
C LYS A 436 -6.80 -9.95 18.83
N ALA A 437 -7.27 -8.71 18.68
CA ALA A 437 -6.54 -7.61 18.06
C ALA A 437 -5.47 -7.01 19.01
N PRO A 438 -4.45 -6.31 18.48
CA PRO A 438 -3.51 -5.53 19.29
C PRO A 438 -4.24 -4.51 20.19
N ALA A 439 -3.68 -4.16 21.35
CA ALA A 439 -4.27 -3.18 22.25
C ALA A 439 -4.07 -1.73 21.77
N GLY A 440 -4.84 -0.77 22.30
CA GLY A 440 -4.64 0.67 22.07
C GLY A 440 -5.42 1.29 20.91
N TYR A 441 -6.37 0.56 20.31
CA TYR A 441 -7.13 1.03 19.15
C TYR A 441 -8.65 0.95 19.37
N THR A 442 -9.40 1.54 18.44
CA THR A 442 -10.83 1.25 18.26
C THR A 442 -10.99 0.09 17.28
N TYR A 443 -11.90 -0.85 17.59
CA TYR A 443 -12.09 -2.07 16.81
C TYR A 443 -13.49 -2.11 16.19
N LYS A 444 -13.58 -2.63 14.96
CA LYS A 444 -14.86 -2.94 14.30
C LYS A 444 -14.73 -4.31 13.63
N TRP A 445 -15.31 -5.33 14.26
CA TRP A 445 -15.32 -6.69 13.74
C TRP A 445 -16.47 -6.91 12.77
N VAL A 446 -16.16 -7.37 11.57
CA VAL A 446 -17.13 -7.66 10.51
C VAL A 446 -17.03 -9.12 10.06
N GLY A 447 -18.11 -9.65 9.50
CA GLY A 447 -18.08 -10.90 8.76
C GLY A 447 -17.45 -10.67 7.38
N GLY A 448 -16.48 -11.50 7.01
CA GLY A 448 -15.78 -11.43 5.73
C GLY A 448 -15.24 -10.04 5.38
N ASP A 449 -15.48 -9.64 4.14
CA ASP A 449 -15.04 -8.38 3.55
C ASP A 449 -16.14 -7.31 3.62
N ASN A 450 -17.02 -7.38 4.61
CA ASN A 450 -18.13 -6.44 4.75
C ASN A 450 -17.68 -5.03 5.17
N HIS A 451 -18.55 -4.05 4.90
CA HIS A 451 -18.36 -2.65 5.28
C HIS A 451 -18.24 -2.46 6.79
N ILE A 452 -17.42 -1.48 7.21
CA ILE A 452 -17.14 -1.19 8.63
C ILE A 452 -18.40 -0.90 9.47
N THR A 453 -19.46 -0.37 8.86
CA THR A 453 -20.73 -0.08 9.57
C THR A 453 -21.54 -1.33 9.90
N THR A 454 -21.25 -2.49 9.31
CA THR A 454 -21.91 -3.76 9.65
C THR A 454 -21.22 -4.47 10.81
N ALA A 455 -20.42 -3.76 11.60
CA ALA A 455 -19.64 -4.36 12.67
C ALA A 455 -20.54 -4.98 13.74
N PHE A 456 -20.33 -6.26 14.04
CA PHE A 456 -21.10 -6.99 15.05
C PHE A 456 -20.44 -6.94 16.44
N SER A 457 -19.20 -6.46 16.53
CA SER A 457 -18.49 -6.25 17.79
C SER A 457 -17.50 -5.09 17.69
N SER A 458 -17.34 -4.36 18.80
CA SER A 458 -16.30 -3.34 18.98
C SER A 458 -15.28 -3.70 20.08
N ALA A 459 -15.32 -4.93 20.59
CA ALA A 459 -14.37 -5.41 21.59
C ALA A 459 -13.00 -5.69 20.97
N GLN A 460 -11.92 -5.66 21.78
CA GLN A 460 -10.58 -6.02 21.31
C GLN A 460 -10.50 -7.48 20.83
N SER A 461 -11.31 -8.37 21.41
CA SER A 461 -11.39 -9.78 21.03
C SER A 461 -12.81 -10.22 20.73
N ILE A 462 -12.94 -11.15 19.79
CA ILE A 462 -14.19 -11.90 19.53
C ILE A 462 -13.96 -13.38 19.82
N THR A 463 -15.01 -14.06 20.27
CA THR A 463 -15.04 -15.52 20.39
C THR A 463 -16.14 -16.04 19.47
N VAL A 464 -15.78 -16.94 18.57
CA VAL A 464 -16.65 -17.47 17.52
C VAL A 464 -16.62 -18.99 17.50
N SER A 465 -17.71 -19.60 17.03
CA SER A 465 -17.76 -21.04 16.83
C SER A 465 -16.80 -21.46 15.72
N ASN A 466 -15.95 -22.44 16.00
CA ASN A 466 -15.04 -23.04 15.04
C ASN A 466 -15.71 -24.11 14.16
N SER A 467 -17.02 -24.33 14.28
CA SER A 467 -17.73 -25.37 13.53
C SER A 467 -18.32 -24.86 12.21
N ASN A 468 -18.49 -23.55 12.06
CA ASN A 468 -19.13 -22.94 10.90
C ASN A 468 -18.09 -22.41 9.92
N TRP A 469 -18.36 -22.58 8.62
CA TRP A 469 -17.53 -22.03 7.55
C TRP A 469 -17.81 -20.53 7.39
N LYS A 470 -17.05 -19.70 8.12
CA LYS A 470 -17.18 -18.24 8.14
C LYS A 470 -15.82 -17.57 8.04
N SER A 471 -15.81 -16.29 7.71
CA SER A 471 -14.62 -15.45 7.74
C SER A 471 -14.89 -14.19 8.54
N TYR A 472 -13.82 -13.64 9.13
CA TYR A 472 -13.87 -12.47 9.99
C TYR A 472 -12.71 -11.54 9.68
N ARG A 473 -12.97 -10.23 9.77
CA ARG A 473 -11.95 -9.18 9.75
C ARG A 473 -12.20 -8.17 10.86
N CYS A 474 -11.15 -7.46 11.22
CA CYS A 474 -11.23 -6.31 12.11
C CYS A 474 -10.69 -5.07 11.39
N TYR A 475 -11.48 -4.00 11.40
CA TYR A 475 -10.95 -2.66 11.16
C TYR A 475 -10.37 -2.14 12.47
N ILE A 476 -9.10 -1.80 12.45
CA ILE A 476 -8.36 -1.26 13.59
C ILE A 476 -8.10 0.22 13.32
N ILE A 477 -8.68 1.06 14.17
CA ILE A 477 -8.80 2.49 13.94
C ILE A 477 -7.98 3.24 15.00
N SER A 478 -7.13 4.13 14.52
CA SER A 478 -6.44 5.18 15.27
C SER A 478 -6.85 6.55 14.71
N PRO A 479 -6.48 7.67 15.35
CA PRO A 479 -6.81 9.01 14.85
C PRO A 479 -6.36 9.28 13.41
N THR A 480 -5.25 8.66 12.96
CA THR A 480 -4.64 8.94 11.64
C THR A 480 -4.66 7.75 10.67
N ARG A 481 -5.13 6.58 11.11
CA ARG A 481 -5.09 5.34 10.32
C ARG A 481 -6.32 4.48 10.58
N THR A 482 -6.90 3.95 9.52
CA THR A 482 -7.81 2.80 9.54
C THR A 482 -7.15 1.64 8.83
N MET A 483 -6.71 0.65 9.60
CA MET A 483 -6.04 -0.55 9.09
C MET A 483 -7.05 -1.68 8.97
N VAL A 484 -6.95 -2.46 7.90
CA VAL A 484 -7.75 -3.66 7.68
C VAL A 484 -6.88 -4.88 7.95
N SER A 485 -7.37 -5.78 8.82
CA SER A 485 -6.64 -7.02 9.11
C SER A 485 -6.68 -8.02 7.96
N GLN A 486 -5.83 -9.05 8.03
CA GLN A 486 -6.05 -10.28 7.29
C GLN A 486 -7.42 -10.90 7.60
N ALA A 487 -7.93 -11.72 6.69
CA ALA A 487 -9.12 -12.54 6.96
C ALA A 487 -8.74 -13.72 7.85
N VAL A 488 -9.61 -14.03 8.80
CA VAL A 488 -9.50 -15.22 9.65
C VAL A 488 -10.70 -16.12 9.38
N TYR A 489 -10.45 -17.37 8.99
CA TYR A 489 -11.46 -18.33 8.58
C TYR A 489 -11.70 -19.38 9.66
N THR A 490 -12.97 -19.75 9.86
CA THR A 490 -13.38 -20.95 10.57
C THR A 490 -13.96 -21.95 9.56
N PRO A 491 -13.93 -23.28 9.82
CA PRO A 491 -13.12 -23.94 10.84
C PRO A 491 -11.61 -23.72 10.62
N MET A 492 -10.84 -23.64 11.70
CA MET A 492 -9.38 -23.57 11.65
C MET A 492 -8.72 -24.95 11.62
N LEU A 493 -7.53 -25.02 11.03
CA LEU A 493 -6.74 -26.25 10.96
C LEU A 493 -6.40 -26.75 12.37
N ALA A 494 -6.59 -28.04 12.61
CA ALA A 494 -6.16 -28.67 13.86
C ALA A 494 -4.65 -28.95 13.76
N VAL A 495 -3.84 -28.09 14.35
CA VAL A 495 -2.39 -28.29 14.46
C VAL A 495 -2.05 -28.48 15.95
N GLY A 496 -1.19 -29.44 16.26
CA GLY A 496 -0.84 -29.78 17.64
C GLY A 496 -0.09 -28.63 18.34
N GLY A 497 -0.44 -28.37 19.60
CA GLY A 497 0.27 -27.42 20.48
C GLY A 497 -0.46 -26.08 20.68
N ALA A 498 -0.51 -25.60 21.92
CA ALA A 498 -0.95 -24.24 22.24
C ALA A 498 0.27 -23.31 22.17
N ALA A 499 0.27 -22.35 21.25
CA ALA A 499 1.31 -21.31 21.20
C ALA A 499 0.70 -19.94 20.89
N ARG A 500 1.14 -18.94 21.67
CA ARG A 500 0.74 -17.54 21.56
C ARG A 500 1.42 -16.92 20.34
N MET A 501 0.65 -16.30 19.44
CA MET A 501 1.24 -15.32 18.53
C MET A 501 1.60 -14.08 19.36
N GLY A 502 2.89 -13.94 19.67
CA GLY A 502 3.52 -12.72 20.21
C GLY A 502 3.88 -11.77 19.07
N ALA A 503 4.23 -10.54 19.43
CA ALA A 503 4.56 -9.41 18.56
C ALA A 503 5.42 -9.78 17.35
N GLU A 504 5.30 -8.98 16.27
CA GLU A 504 6.13 -9.02 15.06
C GLU A 504 7.44 -9.77 15.30
N GLU A 505 7.49 -11.03 14.86
CA GLU A 505 8.75 -11.49 14.31
C GLU A 505 8.90 -10.59 13.08
N GLU A 506 9.59 -9.45 13.26
CA GLU A 506 10.41 -8.98 12.17
C GLU A 506 11.10 -10.24 11.71
N ALA A 507 10.67 -10.73 10.54
CA ALA A 507 11.56 -11.55 9.76
C ALA A 507 12.78 -10.65 9.60
N LEU A 508 13.74 -10.80 10.51
CA LEU A 508 15.13 -10.80 10.15
C LEU A 508 15.10 -11.73 8.95
N ILE A 509 15.11 -11.10 7.77
CA ILE A 509 15.54 -11.77 6.57
C ILE A 509 16.97 -12.17 6.95
N GLU A 510 17.14 -13.33 7.59
CA GLU A 510 18.32 -14.12 7.38
C GLU A 510 18.22 -14.42 5.89
N ASN A 511 18.78 -13.49 5.11
CA ASN A 511 19.17 -13.76 3.76
C ASN A 511 19.98 -15.05 3.88
N GLU A 512 19.41 -16.15 3.40
CA GLU A 512 20.14 -17.41 3.21
C GLU A 512 21.32 -17.25 2.21
N GLU A 513 21.64 -16.02 1.81
CA GLU A 513 22.82 -15.64 1.06
C GLU A 513 24.10 -15.44 1.90
N PHE A 514 24.08 -15.41 3.24
CA PHE A 514 25.33 -15.11 4.01
C PHE A 514 25.61 -16.02 5.23
N ALA A 515 26.88 -16.46 5.31
CA ALA A 515 27.60 -17.10 6.42
C ALA A 515 26.80 -17.57 7.65
N SER A 516 26.65 -18.88 7.85
CA SER A 516 26.20 -19.41 9.14
C SER A 516 27.22 -19.07 10.24
N VAL A 517 26.88 -18.12 11.13
CA VAL A 517 27.73 -17.75 12.27
C VAL A 517 27.39 -18.60 13.49
N ARG A 518 28.37 -19.27 14.08
CA ARG A 518 28.25 -20.00 15.35
C ARG A 518 29.32 -19.53 16.34
N ILE A 519 28.90 -19.24 17.57
CA ILE A 519 29.77 -18.88 18.68
C ILE A 519 29.77 -20.04 19.67
N THR A 520 30.94 -20.62 19.95
CA THR A 520 31.03 -21.79 20.84
C THR A 520 32.36 -21.81 21.58
N PRO A 521 32.37 -21.96 22.92
CA PRO A 521 31.20 -22.10 23.81
C PRO A 521 30.42 -20.78 23.98
N ASN A 522 29.11 -20.89 24.21
CA ASN A 522 28.21 -19.79 24.56
C ASN A 522 27.15 -20.33 25.54
N PRO A 523 27.21 -20.03 26.84
CA PRO A 523 28.08 -19.03 27.48
C PRO A 523 29.58 -19.33 27.37
N ALA A 524 30.38 -18.29 27.14
CA ALA A 524 31.83 -18.35 27.07
C ALA A 524 32.45 -18.21 28.46
N LYS A 525 33.60 -18.85 28.70
CA LYS A 525 34.40 -18.69 29.93
C LYS A 525 35.81 -18.23 29.54
N GLY A 526 36.08 -16.94 29.64
CA GLY A 526 37.34 -16.31 29.24
C GLY A 526 37.66 -16.32 27.74
N LYS A 527 37.18 -17.27 26.93
CA LYS A 527 37.39 -17.34 25.47
C LYS A 527 36.18 -17.96 24.75
N THR A 528 35.99 -17.58 23.49
CA THR A 528 35.04 -18.24 22.59
C THR A 528 35.59 -18.34 21.17
N ILE A 529 34.98 -19.18 20.34
CA ILE A 529 35.33 -19.32 18.92
C ILE A 529 34.13 -18.90 18.08
N VAL A 530 34.35 -17.92 17.21
CA VAL A 530 33.40 -17.46 16.20
C VAL A 530 33.68 -18.19 14.89
N ARG A 531 32.79 -19.09 14.49
CA ARG A 531 32.85 -19.84 13.22
C ARG A 531 31.88 -19.24 12.21
N TYR A 532 32.31 -19.04 10.97
CA TYR A 532 31.50 -18.45 9.89
C TYR A 532 31.90 -19.01 8.52
N ILE A 533 31.04 -18.90 7.50
CA ILE A 533 31.29 -19.44 6.15
C ILE A 533 31.26 -18.32 5.12
N LEU A 534 32.36 -18.11 4.38
CA LEU A 534 32.43 -17.12 3.31
C LEU A 534 32.14 -17.78 1.95
N ARG A 535 31.27 -17.21 1.10
CA ARG A 535 31.01 -17.74 -0.26
C ARG A 535 32.11 -17.33 -1.26
N GLU A 536 32.70 -16.17 -1.03
CA GLU A 536 33.80 -15.60 -1.81
C GLU A 536 34.82 -14.94 -0.86
N PRO A 537 36.05 -14.68 -1.31
CA PRO A 537 37.03 -13.96 -0.49
C PRO A 537 36.48 -12.58 -0.07
N SER A 538 36.56 -12.24 1.22
CA SER A 538 35.97 -11.01 1.78
C SER A 538 36.81 -10.45 2.92
N LEU A 539 36.73 -9.13 3.13
CA LEU A 539 37.28 -8.47 4.32
C LEU A 539 36.37 -8.75 5.51
N VAL A 540 36.92 -9.27 6.61
CA VAL A 540 36.18 -9.64 7.80
C VAL A 540 36.71 -8.92 9.03
N ARG A 541 35.80 -8.38 9.85
CA ARG A 541 36.10 -7.76 11.15
C ARG A 541 35.11 -8.24 12.21
N ILE A 542 35.57 -8.54 13.42
CA ILE A 542 34.72 -8.94 14.54
C ILE A 542 34.75 -7.85 15.62
N ASP A 543 33.58 -7.29 15.90
CA ASP A 543 33.35 -6.29 16.94
C ASP A 543 32.59 -6.92 18.12
N LEU A 544 32.98 -6.59 19.35
CA LEU A 544 32.20 -6.86 20.55
C LEU A 544 31.52 -5.57 20.99
N VAL A 545 30.20 -5.60 21.17
CA VAL A 545 29.37 -4.41 21.39
C VAL A 545 28.49 -4.61 22.62
N ASP A 546 28.31 -3.56 23.43
CA ASP A 546 27.30 -3.57 24.49
C ASP A 546 25.88 -3.23 23.98
N PHE A 547 24.87 -3.32 24.84
CA PHE A 547 23.48 -3.03 24.48
C PHE A 547 23.19 -1.53 24.22
N SER A 548 24.11 -0.64 24.56
CA SER A 548 24.03 0.78 24.17
C SER A 548 24.56 1.03 22.74
N GLY A 549 25.13 0.00 22.10
CA GLY A 549 25.73 0.08 20.78
C GLY A 549 27.20 0.52 20.79
N ARG A 550 27.82 0.66 21.96
CA ARG A 550 29.25 1.03 22.08
C ARG A 550 30.13 -0.19 21.79
N ILE A 551 31.13 0.00 20.93
CA ILE A 551 32.14 -1.01 20.61
C ILE A 551 33.13 -1.11 21.78
N LEU A 552 33.22 -2.30 22.37
CA LEU A 552 34.13 -2.64 23.47
C LEU A 552 35.42 -3.28 22.97
N PHE A 553 35.37 -3.95 21.82
CA PHE A 553 36.51 -4.56 21.15
C PHE A 553 36.27 -4.61 19.64
N SER A 554 37.34 -4.55 18.86
CA SER A 554 37.32 -4.73 17.41
C SER A 554 38.59 -5.49 17.00
N SER A 555 38.45 -6.54 16.20
CA SER A 555 39.59 -7.21 15.58
C SER A 555 40.13 -6.39 14.42
N ASP A 556 41.32 -6.73 13.94
CA ASP A 556 41.78 -6.24 12.64
C ASP A 556 40.84 -6.71 11.52
N GLU A 557 40.72 -5.88 10.48
CA GLU A 557 39.96 -6.19 9.27
C GLU A 557 40.86 -7.02 8.33
N ASN A 558 40.59 -8.31 8.25
CA ASN A 558 41.44 -9.28 7.54
C ASN A 558 40.79 -9.75 6.25
N ALA A 559 41.57 -9.92 5.18
CA ALA A 559 41.12 -10.60 3.97
C ALA A 559 41.07 -12.11 4.22
N CYS A 560 39.86 -12.67 4.20
CA CYS A 560 39.63 -14.10 4.42
C CYS A 560 39.17 -14.77 3.11
N PRO A 561 39.67 -15.99 2.78
CA PRO A 561 39.23 -16.71 1.59
C PRO A 561 37.81 -17.28 1.76
N ALA A 562 37.19 -17.66 0.64
CA ALA A 562 35.95 -18.43 0.64
C ALA A 562 36.11 -19.74 1.43
N GLY A 563 35.04 -20.21 2.08
CA GLY A 563 34.98 -21.44 2.86
C GLY A 563 34.74 -21.21 4.35
N ASN A 564 34.93 -22.26 5.13
CA ASN A 564 34.75 -22.24 6.58
C ASN A 564 35.91 -21.48 7.26
N GLN A 565 35.57 -20.49 8.06
CA GLN A 565 36.49 -19.67 8.84
C GLN A 565 36.19 -19.83 10.34
N ALA A 566 37.24 -19.65 11.15
CA ALA A 566 37.13 -19.67 12.60
C ALA A 566 38.10 -18.65 13.21
N GLN A 567 37.58 -17.79 14.09
CA GLN A 567 38.38 -16.81 14.82
C GLN A 567 38.12 -16.94 16.32
N THR A 568 39.22 -17.05 17.08
CA THR A 568 39.16 -17.10 18.54
C THR A 568 39.08 -15.68 19.09
N LEU A 569 38.14 -15.44 19.99
CA LEU A 569 37.97 -14.19 20.71
C LEU A 569 38.37 -14.38 22.17
N ASP A 570 39.36 -13.60 22.63
CA ASP A 570 39.77 -13.55 24.04
C ASP A 570 38.86 -12.58 24.79
N LEU A 571 38.13 -13.12 25.76
CA LEU A 571 37.12 -12.41 26.55
C LEU A 571 37.53 -12.25 28.01
N SER A 572 38.76 -12.62 28.39
CA SER A 572 39.24 -12.61 29.77
C SER A 572 39.21 -11.23 30.44
N LYS A 573 39.16 -10.15 29.64
CA LYS A 573 39.17 -8.76 30.11
C LYS A 573 37.78 -8.14 30.27
N PHE A 574 36.70 -8.83 29.88
CA PHE A 574 35.33 -8.31 29.98
C PHE A 574 34.62 -8.88 31.21
N THR A 575 33.67 -8.16 31.77
CA THR A 575 32.90 -8.62 32.93
C THR A 575 31.83 -9.64 32.52
N SER A 576 31.43 -10.52 33.42
CA SER A 576 30.33 -11.47 33.18
C SER A 576 29.04 -10.72 32.81
N GLY A 577 28.33 -11.19 31.80
CA GLY A 577 27.19 -10.47 31.22
C GLY A 577 26.85 -10.90 29.79
N SER A 578 25.88 -10.22 29.20
CA SER A 578 25.49 -10.43 27.80
C SER A 578 26.06 -9.33 26.91
N TYR A 579 26.62 -9.74 25.78
CA TYR A 579 27.24 -8.89 24.77
C TYR A 579 26.69 -9.22 23.38
N ILE A 580 26.86 -8.30 22.44
CA ILE A 580 26.57 -8.53 21.02
C ILE A 580 27.91 -8.73 20.30
N CYS A 581 28.12 -9.92 19.73
CA CYS A 581 29.22 -10.17 18.81
C CYS A 581 28.76 -9.84 17.38
N ARG A 582 29.35 -8.81 16.79
CA ARG A 582 29.01 -8.30 15.45
C ARG A 582 30.16 -8.61 14.49
N ILE A 583 29.87 -9.27 13.38
CA ILE A 583 30.85 -9.66 12.36
C ILE A 583 30.53 -8.87 11.10
N LYS A 584 31.49 -8.06 10.64
CA LYS A 584 31.46 -7.36 9.36
C LYS A 584 32.06 -8.27 8.28
N ILE A 585 31.40 -8.42 7.14
CA ILE A 585 31.90 -9.15 5.97
C ILE A 585 31.69 -8.24 4.76
N GLY A 586 32.75 -7.65 4.21
CA GLY A 586 32.64 -6.62 3.17
C GLY A 586 31.80 -5.43 3.64
N SER A 587 30.65 -5.18 3.01
CA SER A 587 29.69 -4.14 3.39
C SER A 587 28.57 -4.62 4.34
N TYR A 588 28.57 -5.89 4.75
CA TYR A 588 27.49 -6.53 5.50
C TYR A 588 27.85 -6.74 6.98
N PHE A 589 26.83 -6.86 7.85
CA PHE A 589 27.01 -7.18 9.27
C PHE A 589 26.09 -8.33 9.70
N VAL A 590 26.60 -9.24 10.53
CA VAL A 590 25.84 -10.29 11.23
C VAL A 590 26.07 -10.13 12.73
N SER A 591 25.02 -10.17 13.55
CA SER A 591 25.13 -10.07 15.01
C SER A 591 24.60 -11.32 15.69
N LYS A 592 25.32 -11.85 16.69
CA LYS A 592 24.86 -12.94 17.55
C LYS A 592 25.09 -12.58 19.03
N LEU A 593 24.15 -12.97 19.88
CA LEU A 593 24.27 -12.80 21.33
C LEU A 593 25.40 -13.68 21.87
N LEU A 594 26.25 -13.10 22.69
CA LEU A 594 27.33 -13.77 23.41
C LEU A 594 27.10 -13.59 24.91
N ALA A 595 26.85 -14.69 25.62
CA ALA A 595 26.88 -14.71 27.07
C ALA A 595 28.31 -15.00 27.54
N LEU A 596 28.79 -14.25 28.54
CA LEU A 596 30.09 -14.43 29.17
C LEU A 596 29.91 -14.73 30.66
N GLU A 597 30.49 -15.84 31.09
CA GLU A 597 30.57 -16.31 32.47
C GLU A 597 32.06 -16.36 32.87
N ASN A 598 32.60 -15.21 33.26
CA ASN A 598 33.93 -15.12 33.88
C ASN A 598 33.85 -15.35 35.38
#